data_AF-A0A7V9KWI3-F1
#
_entry.id   AF-A0A7V9KWI3-F1
#
_cell.length_a   1.000
_cell.length_b   1.000
_cell.length_c   1.000
_cell.angle_alpha   90.00
_cell.angle_beta   90.00
_cell.angle_gamma   90.00
#
_symmetry.space_group_name_H-M   'P 1'
#
loop_
_entity.id
_entity.type
_entity.pdbx_description
1 polymer ?
#
loop_
_entity_poly.entity_id
_entity_poly.type
_entity_poly.pdbx_seq_one_letter_code
_entity_poly.pdbx_strand_id
1 'polypeptide(L)'
;ILIVAFDAEVTRLIQLYIVGVFVSFTASQTGMIRHWNRLLATESDSARRATMRRSRAINAFGLSVTALVLVVVLVTKFLLGAYIAILAMGFLYVLMKAIRRHYDLVNRELVVEDFNTALPSRVHAIVLISRLHKPAMLALSYARASRFNTLEAVTVEVEADKTARLLEEWDQRGIPVPLKVLNSPYREFLRPIVRYVREVRRQSPRDVVMVFIPEYVVGHWWEQLLHNQSALRVKGRLLFTPGVMVTSVPYQLRSSVAANRRAERIQHMPGEVRRGAPPRADQDPEPPEEPPQS
;
A
#
# COMPACT_ATOMS: atom_id res chain seq x y z
N ILE A 1 -17.86 -14.78 -15.76
CA ILE A 1 -16.81 -14.91 -16.82
C ILE A 1 -16.78 -16.33 -17.38
N LEU A 2 -16.40 -17.37 -16.62
CA LEU A 2 -16.35 -18.77 -17.13
C LEU A 2 -17.69 -19.30 -17.65
N ILE A 3 -18.80 -19.05 -16.95
CA ILE A 3 -20.15 -19.46 -17.40
C ILE A 3 -20.52 -18.79 -18.73
N VAL A 4 -20.15 -17.52 -18.90
CA VAL A 4 -20.41 -16.75 -20.12
C VAL A 4 -19.50 -17.20 -21.27
N ALA A 5 -18.24 -17.54 -20.97
CA ALA A 5 -17.26 -17.97 -21.98
C ALA A 5 -17.51 -19.40 -22.53
N PHE A 6 -18.17 -20.25 -21.74
CA PHE A 6 -18.50 -21.64 -22.10
C PHE A 6 -19.99 -21.84 -22.39
N ASP A 7 -20.74 -20.75 -22.54
CA ASP A 7 -22.18 -20.76 -22.85
C ASP A 7 -23.02 -21.69 -21.94
N ALA A 8 -22.63 -21.75 -20.65
CA ALA A 8 -23.21 -22.64 -19.64
C ALA A 8 -23.21 -24.15 -19.98
N GLU A 9 -22.37 -24.64 -20.92
CA GLU A 9 -22.25 -26.07 -21.21
C GLU A 9 -21.56 -26.83 -20.06
N VAL A 10 -22.37 -27.42 -19.19
CA VAL A 10 -21.94 -28.19 -18.01
C VAL A 10 -20.89 -29.26 -18.36
N THR A 11 -21.02 -29.90 -19.53
CA THR A 11 -20.09 -30.93 -20.02
C THR A 11 -18.65 -30.43 -20.17
N ARG A 12 -18.44 -29.18 -20.60
CA ARG A 12 -17.11 -28.58 -20.72
C ARG A 12 -16.58 -28.12 -19.36
N LEU A 13 -17.47 -27.59 -18.50
CA LEU A 13 -17.12 -27.15 -17.15
C LEU A 13 -16.64 -28.33 -16.28
N ILE A 14 -17.30 -29.49 -16.36
CA ILE A 14 -16.92 -30.69 -15.61
C ILE A 14 -15.51 -31.14 -15.99
N GLN A 15 -15.17 -31.12 -17.28
CA GLN A 15 -13.85 -31.56 -17.75
C GLN A 15 -12.73 -30.63 -17.27
N LEU A 16 -12.96 -29.32 -17.29
CA LEU A 16 -12.04 -28.32 -16.74
C LEU A 16 -11.79 -28.55 -15.24
N TYR A 17 -12.84 -28.86 -14.47
CA TYR A 17 -12.74 -29.20 -13.05
C TYR A 17 -11.92 -30.48 -12.81
N ILE A 18 -12.24 -31.56 -13.54
CA ILE A 18 -11.57 -32.87 -13.40
C ILE A 18 -10.05 -32.71 -13.57
N VAL A 19 -9.60 -31.99 -14.59
CA VAL A 19 -8.17 -31.75 -14.82
C VAL A 19 -7.54 -31.04 -13.61
N GLY A 20 -8.15 -29.96 -13.12
CA GLY A 20 -7.63 -29.22 -11.96
C GLY A 20 -7.52 -30.06 -10.69
N VAL A 21 -8.53 -30.88 -10.41
CA VAL A 21 -8.57 -31.76 -9.23
C VAL A 21 -7.49 -32.84 -9.33
N PHE A 22 -7.39 -33.55 -10.47
CA PHE A 22 -6.41 -34.61 -10.61
C PHE A 22 -4.97 -34.10 -10.67
N VAL A 23 -4.72 -32.91 -11.24
CA VAL A 23 -3.40 -32.27 -11.11
C VAL A 23 -3.12 -31.97 -9.64
N SER A 24 -4.06 -31.35 -8.91
CA SER A 24 -3.86 -30.98 -7.50
C SER A 24 -3.57 -32.22 -6.65
N PHE A 25 -4.29 -33.31 -6.86
CA PHE A 25 -4.01 -34.59 -6.21
C PHE A 25 -2.65 -35.14 -6.61
N THR A 26 -2.32 -35.21 -7.90
CA THR A 26 -1.01 -35.69 -8.39
C THR A 26 0.13 -34.88 -7.75
N ALA A 27 0.03 -33.55 -7.73
CA ALA A 27 1.01 -32.65 -7.13
C ALA A 27 1.12 -32.86 -5.61
N SER A 28 0.00 -33.01 -4.91
CA SER A 28 -0.04 -33.28 -3.46
C SER A 28 0.60 -34.63 -3.12
N GLN A 29 0.21 -35.71 -3.80
CA GLN A 29 0.79 -37.04 -3.61
C GLN A 29 2.30 -37.04 -3.88
N THR A 30 2.73 -36.36 -4.95
CA THR A 30 4.16 -36.19 -5.24
C THR A 30 4.88 -35.40 -4.14
N GLY A 31 4.26 -34.34 -3.62
CA GLY A 31 4.77 -33.55 -2.49
C GLY A 31 4.92 -34.38 -1.22
N MET A 32 3.92 -35.20 -0.89
CA MET A 32 3.95 -36.10 0.26
C MET A 32 5.02 -37.17 0.14
N ILE A 33 5.23 -37.73 -1.06
CA ILE A 33 6.33 -38.69 -1.28
C ILE A 33 7.69 -38.01 -1.07
N ARG A 34 7.90 -36.79 -1.58
CA ARG A 34 9.13 -36.02 -1.32
C ARG A 34 9.29 -35.71 0.17
N HIS A 35 8.22 -35.34 0.85
CA HIS A 35 8.21 -35.09 2.29
C HIS A 35 8.63 -36.33 3.09
N TRP A 36 8.04 -37.50 2.81
CA TRP A 36 8.40 -38.76 3.47
C TRP A 36 9.82 -39.21 3.14
N ASN A 37 10.30 -39.02 1.90
CA ASN A 37 11.68 -39.31 1.54
C ASN A 37 12.68 -38.45 2.33
N ARG A 38 12.37 -37.17 2.53
CA ARG A 38 13.21 -36.27 3.34
C ARG A 38 13.24 -36.69 4.81
N LEU A 39 12.09 -37.06 5.39
CA LEU A 39 12.02 -37.53 6.79
C LEU A 39 12.69 -38.89 7.00
N LEU A 40 12.52 -39.82 6.06
CA LEU A 40 13.16 -41.14 6.11
C LEU A 40 14.69 -41.07 6.02
N ALA A 41 15.26 -40.00 5.46
CA ALA A 41 16.70 -39.80 5.38
C ALA A 41 17.33 -39.48 6.74
N THR A 42 16.56 -38.93 7.68
CA THR A 42 17.06 -38.47 8.99
C THR A 42 16.57 -39.32 10.17
N GLU A 43 15.56 -40.18 9.97
CA GLU A 43 14.95 -40.98 11.04
C GLU A 43 15.67 -42.32 11.26
N SER A 44 16.09 -42.58 12.50
CA SER A 44 16.83 -43.78 12.91
C SER A 44 15.96 -44.85 13.56
N ASP A 45 14.81 -44.48 14.13
CA ASP A 45 13.90 -45.41 14.80
C ASP A 45 13.22 -46.35 13.78
N SER A 46 13.34 -47.66 14.01
CA SER A 46 12.83 -48.72 13.13
C SER A 46 11.30 -48.74 13.06
N ALA A 47 10.60 -48.49 14.19
CA ALA A 47 9.15 -48.51 14.25
C ALA A 47 8.54 -47.31 13.50
N ARG A 48 9.08 -46.11 13.72
CA ARG A 48 8.65 -44.88 13.02
C ARG A 48 8.94 -44.94 11.54
N ARG A 49 10.11 -45.48 11.15
CA ARG A 49 10.44 -45.71 9.73
C ARG A 49 9.45 -46.66 9.04
N ALA A 50 8.99 -47.71 9.71
CA ALA A 50 8.03 -48.65 9.12
C ALA A 50 6.71 -47.94 8.79
N THR A 51 6.21 -47.11 9.71
CA THR A 51 5.03 -46.27 9.49
C THR A 51 5.23 -45.28 8.33
N MET A 52 6.37 -44.58 8.29
CA MET A 52 6.70 -43.65 7.20
C MET A 52 6.79 -44.36 5.84
N ARG A 53 7.36 -45.57 5.79
CA ARG A 53 7.42 -46.40 4.56
C ARG A 53 6.03 -46.82 4.09
N ARG A 54 5.15 -47.23 5.02
CA ARG A 54 3.75 -47.55 4.70
C ARG A 54 3.02 -46.32 4.15
N SER A 55 3.14 -45.17 4.82
CA SER A 55 2.55 -43.91 4.35
C SER A 55 3.08 -43.51 2.98
N ARG A 56 4.39 -43.63 2.73
CA ARG A 56 4.97 -43.42 1.40
C ARG A 56 4.39 -44.37 0.36
N ALA A 57 4.23 -45.65 0.68
CA ALA A 57 3.67 -46.64 -0.24
C ALA A 57 2.21 -46.31 -0.61
N ILE A 58 1.40 -45.91 0.37
CA ILE A 58 0.01 -45.47 0.14
C ILE A 58 -0.02 -44.23 -0.77
N ASN A 59 0.81 -43.21 -0.50
CA ASN A 59 0.88 -42.02 -1.34
C ASN A 59 1.41 -42.34 -2.75
N ALA A 60 2.34 -43.30 -2.89
CA ALA A 60 2.86 -43.73 -4.19
C ALA A 60 1.82 -44.49 -5.02
N PHE A 61 1.02 -45.34 -4.37
CA PHE A 61 -0.13 -45.97 -5.01
C PHE A 61 -1.16 -44.92 -5.45
N GLY A 62 -1.52 -44.00 -4.54
CA GLY A 62 -2.40 -42.87 -4.86
C GLY A 62 -1.89 -42.01 -6.01
N LEU A 63 -0.58 -41.73 -6.05
CA LEU A 63 0.06 -41.03 -7.17
C LEU A 63 -0.11 -41.81 -8.48
N SER A 64 0.10 -43.12 -8.46
CA SER A 64 0.00 -43.97 -9.66
C SER A 64 -1.42 -43.96 -10.24
N VAL A 65 -2.43 -44.11 -9.38
CA VAL A 65 -3.85 -44.08 -9.79
C VAL A 65 -4.24 -42.69 -10.28
N THR A 66 -3.90 -41.63 -9.55
CA THR A 66 -4.27 -40.25 -9.94
C THR A 66 -3.54 -39.79 -11.20
N ALA A 67 -2.27 -40.15 -11.36
CA ALA A 67 -1.52 -39.88 -12.58
C ALA A 67 -2.09 -40.65 -13.78
N LEU A 68 -2.47 -41.92 -13.61
CA LEU A 68 -3.13 -42.70 -14.66
C LEU A 68 -4.43 -42.03 -15.12
N VAL A 69 -5.30 -41.66 -14.17
CA VAL A 69 -6.55 -40.96 -14.50
C VAL A 69 -6.28 -39.63 -15.19
N LEU A 70 -5.30 -38.85 -14.71
CA LEU A 70 -4.89 -37.60 -15.34
C LEU A 70 -4.46 -37.83 -16.80
N VAL A 71 -3.63 -38.84 -17.07
CA VAL A 71 -3.19 -39.19 -18.44
C VAL A 71 -4.38 -39.58 -19.32
N VAL A 72 -5.27 -40.44 -18.83
CA VAL A 72 -6.46 -40.86 -19.58
C VAL A 72 -7.35 -39.66 -19.91
N VAL A 73 -7.60 -38.77 -18.95
CA VAL A 73 -8.39 -37.55 -19.17
C VAL A 73 -7.70 -36.62 -20.18
N LEU A 74 -6.39 -36.43 -20.05
CA LEU A 74 -5.62 -35.59 -20.96
C LEU A 74 -5.69 -36.09 -22.40
N VAL A 75 -5.55 -37.39 -22.63
CA VAL A 75 -5.60 -37.98 -23.99
C VAL A 75 -7.02 -37.97 -24.55
N THR A 76 -8.00 -38.46 -23.78
CA THR A 76 -9.37 -38.68 -24.28
C THR A 76 -10.21 -37.41 -24.39
N LYS A 77 -9.94 -36.40 -23.55
CA LYS A 77 -10.72 -35.16 -23.47
C LYS A 77 -9.94 -33.93 -23.95
N PHE A 78 -8.78 -34.12 -24.56
CA PHE A 78 -7.97 -33.03 -25.11
C PHE A 78 -8.79 -32.10 -26.02
N LEU A 79 -9.50 -32.71 -26.99
CA LEU A 79 -10.30 -32.01 -28.00
C LEU A 79 -11.59 -31.39 -27.45
N LEU A 80 -12.02 -31.79 -26.25
CA LEU A 80 -13.27 -31.33 -25.63
C LEU A 80 -13.08 -30.13 -24.69
N GLY A 81 -11.85 -29.59 -24.62
CA GLY A 81 -11.54 -28.35 -23.89
C GLY A 81 -10.56 -28.51 -22.72
N ALA A 82 -10.07 -29.73 -22.45
CA ALA A 82 -9.07 -29.96 -21.40
C ALA A 82 -7.77 -29.15 -21.62
N TYR A 83 -7.42 -28.86 -22.87
CA TYR A 83 -6.23 -28.06 -23.19
C TYR A 83 -6.28 -26.63 -22.60
N ILE A 84 -7.47 -26.05 -22.44
CA ILE A 84 -7.67 -24.71 -21.85
C ILE A 84 -7.24 -24.71 -20.38
N ALA A 85 -7.54 -25.80 -19.65
CA ALA A 85 -7.14 -25.98 -18.26
C ALA A 85 -5.62 -25.95 -18.11
N ILE A 86 -4.93 -26.70 -18.98
CA ILE A 86 -3.48 -26.83 -18.98
C ILE A 86 -2.84 -25.48 -19.31
N LEU A 87 -3.35 -24.79 -20.33
CA LEU A 87 -2.86 -23.48 -20.73
C LEU A 87 -3.06 -22.45 -19.62
N ALA A 88 -4.25 -22.42 -18.99
CA ALA A 88 -4.53 -21.54 -17.87
C ALA A 88 -3.60 -21.81 -16.67
N MET A 89 -3.34 -23.08 -16.35
CA MET A 89 -2.46 -23.45 -15.25
C MET A 89 -0.99 -23.15 -15.56
N GLY A 90 -0.55 -23.36 -16.81
CA GLY A 90 0.77 -22.98 -17.29
C GLY A 90 0.97 -21.46 -17.25
N PHE A 91 -0.02 -20.70 -17.71
CA PHE A 91 -0.03 -19.23 -17.61
C PHE A 91 0.08 -18.78 -16.14
N LEU A 92 -0.75 -19.34 -15.25
CA LEU A 92 -0.71 -19.00 -13.83
C LEU A 92 0.65 -19.35 -13.20
N TYR A 93 1.23 -20.50 -13.56
CA TYR A 93 2.56 -20.90 -13.10
C TYR A 93 3.65 -19.93 -13.56
N VAL A 94 3.65 -19.54 -14.84
CA VAL A 94 4.60 -18.54 -15.38
C VAL A 94 4.42 -17.19 -14.70
N LEU A 95 3.17 -16.74 -14.49
CA LEU A 95 2.85 -15.51 -13.79
C LEU A 95 3.38 -15.54 -12.35
N MET A 96 3.11 -16.61 -11.59
CA MET A 96 3.63 -16.78 -10.23
C MET A 96 5.16 -16.78 -10.20
N LYS A 97 5.82 -17.42 -11.18
CA LYS A 97 7.29 -17.41 -11.30
C LYS A 97 7.84 -16.03 -11.65
N ALA A 98 7.17 -15.28 -12.53
CA ALA A 98 7.54 -13.92 -12.88
C ALA A 98 7.42 -12.98 -11.67
N ILE A 99 6.33 -13.10 -10.91
CA ILE A 99 6.12 -12.36 -9.66
C ILE A 99 7.25 -12.68 -8.68
N ARG A 100 7.55 -13.96 -8.43
CA ARG A 100 8.65 -14.36 -7.55
C ARG A 100 9.99 -13.76 -7.98
N ARG A 101 10.33 -13.88 -9.27
CA ARG A 101 11.57 -13.32 -9.82
C ARG A 101 11.62 -11.80 -9.64
N HIS A 102 10.50 -11.10 -9.82
CA HIS A 102 10.43 -9.66 -9.59
C HIS A 102 10.73 -9.33 -8.12
N TYR A 103 10.12 -10.02 -7.16
CA TYR A 103 10.41 -9.84 -5.74
C TYR A 103 11.87 -10.14 -5.40
N ASP A 104 12.47 -11.20 -5.96
CA ASP A 104 13.87 -11.52 -5.73
C ASP A 104 14.81 -10.43 -6.28
N LEU A 105 14.48 -9.83 -7.43
CA LEU A 105 15.23 -8.70 -7.99
C LEU A 105 15.11 -7.45 -7.12
N VAL A 106 13.90 -7.10 -6.70
CA VAL A 106 13.65 -5.96 -5.79
C VAL A 106 14.38 -6.16 -4.47
N ASN A 107 14.32 -7.37 -3.88
CA ASN A 107 15.01 -7.66 -2.63
C ASN A 107 16.53 -7.48 -2.78
N ARG A 108 17.12 -7.89 -3.89
CA ARG A 108 18.55 -7.67 -4.15
C ARG A 108 18.92 -6.19 -4.27
N GLU A 109 18.04 -5.37 -4.85
CA GLU A 109 18.25 -3.92 -4.99
C GLU A 109 18.07 -3.17 -3.65
N LEU A 110 17.26 -3.73 -2.74
CA LEU A 110 17.00 -3.16 -1.41
C LEU A 110 18.03 -3.57 -0.35
N VAL A 111 18.95 -4.50 -0.65
CA VAL A 111 20.03 -4.84 0.29
C VAL A 111 20.91 -3.61 0.48
N VAL A 112 20.98 -3.13 1.72
CA VAL A 112 21.84 -1.99 2.08
C VAL A 112 23.29 -2.47 2.12
N GLU A 113 24.06 -2.17 1.08
CA GLU A 113 25.48 -2.57 0.99
C GLU A 113 26.39 -1.70 1.87
N ASP A 114 26.11 -0.39 2.00
CA ASP A 114 26.86 0.53 2.85
C ASP A 114 25.96 1.65 3.37
N PHE A 115 25.85 1.80 4.70
CA PHE A 115 25.12 2.92 5.34
C PHE A 115 26.01 4.18 5.42
N ASN A 116 26.82 4.43 4.40
CA ASN A 116 27.73 5.59 4.34
C ASN A 116 27.29 6.59 3.26
N THR A 117 25.98 6.75 3.10
CA THR A 117 25.39 7.74 2.20
C THR A 117 25.70 9.13 2.75
N ALA A 118 26.46 9.92 1.99
CA ALA A 118 26.78 11.29 2.37
C ALA A 118 25.50 12.07 2.70
N LEU A 119 25.48 12.77 3.84
CA LEU A 119 24.34 13.61 4.21
C LEU A 119 24.12 14.68 3.13
N PRO A 120 22.85 14.99 2.80
CA PRO A 120 22.54 16.12 1.93
C PRO A 120 23.20 17.40 2.44
N SER A 121 23.81 18.18 1.54
CA SER A 121 24.52 19.40 1.94
C SER A 121 23.58 20.47 2.47
N ARG A 122 22.39 20.61 1.87
CA ARG A 122 21.31 21.49 2.32
C ARG A 122 19.95 20.90 1.96
N VAL A 123 18.92 21.34 2.68
CA VAL A 123 17.51 21.05 2.37
C VAL A 123 16.79 22.34 2.02
N HIS A 124 16.23 22.38 0.81
CA HIS A 124 15.33 23.46 0.36
C HIS A 124 13.89 23.02 0.53
N ALA A 125 13.14 23.71 1.38
CA ALA A 125 11.74 23.39 1.61
C ALA A 125 10.80 24.31 0.83
N ILE A 126 9.85 23.69 0.15
CA ILE A 126 8.82 24.35 -0.64
C ILE A 126 7.47 23.93 -0.06
N VAL A 127 6.64 24.89 0.34
CA VAL A 127 5.25 24.62 0.77
C VAL A 127 4.30 25.01 -0.35
N LEU A 128 3.58 24.03 -0.90
CA LEU A 128 2.60 24.31 -1.96
C LEU A 128 1.33 24.90 -1.36
N ILE A 129 0.97 26.10 -1.78
CA ILE A 129 -0.17 26.84 -1.25
C ILE A 129 -1.01 27.38 -2.39
N SER A 130 -2.24 26.89 -2.52
CA SER A 130 -3.22 27.48 -3.45
C SER A 130 -4.07 28.57 -2.79
N ARG A 131 -4.32 28.46 -1.48
CA ARG A 131 -5.21 29.33 -0.68
C ARG A 131 -4.78 29.29 0.79
N LEU A 132 -4.99 30.38 1.52
CA LEU A 132 -4.75 30.48 2.96
C LEU A 132 -5.89 29.81 3.76
N HIS A 133 -5.81 28.49 3.90
CA HIS A 133 -6.73 27.71 4.75
C HIS A 133 -5.99 27.06 5.92
N LYS A 134 -6.74 26.52 6.88
CA LYS A 134 -6.17 25.81 8.05
C LYS A 134 -5.12 24.73 7.68
N PRO A 135 -5.30 23.89 6.64
CA PRO A 135 -4.28 22.93 6.23
C PRO A 135 -2.99 23.59 5.72
N ALA A 136 -3.10 24.67 4.95
CA ALA A 136 -1.93 25.40 4.44
C ALA A 136 -1.14 26.05 5.58
N MET A 137 -1.84 26.63 6.56
CA MET A 137 -1.22 27.17 7.77
C MET A 137 -0.55 26.09 8.62
N LEU A 138 -1.18 24.92 8.76
CA LEU A 138 -0.58 23.79 9.47
C LEU A 138 0.69 23.31 8.77
N ALA A 139 0.66 23.16 7.45
CA ALA A 139 1.81 22.77 6.65
C ALA A 139 2.97 23.78 6.77
N LEU A 140 2.66 25.08 6.73
CA LEU A 140 3.66 26.13 6.98
C LEU A 140 4.26 26.02 8.38
N SER A 141 3.43 25.84 9.42
CA SER A 141 3.91 25.71 10.79
C SER A 141 4.85 24.52 10.96
N TYR A 142 4.51 23.36 10.39
CA TYR A 142 5.38 22.17 10.41
C TYR A 142 6.67 22.37 9.62
N ALA A 143 6.59 22.98 8.43
CA ALA A 143 7.77 23.27 7.62
C ALA A 143 8.71 24.25 8.34
N ARG A 144 8.17 25.28 9.01
CA ARG A 144 8.94 26.23 9.82
C ARG A 144 9.59 25.57 11.03
N ALA A 145 8.87 24.69 11.72
CA ALA A 145 9.39 23.98 12.90
C ALA A 145 10.61 23.10 12.56
N SER A 146 10.68 22.62 11.31
CA SER A 146 11.75 21.72 10.83
C SER A 146 13.08 22.44 10.51
N ARG A 147 13.13 23.78 10.56
CA ARG A 147 14.35 24.62 10.40
C ARG A 147 15.23 24.23 9.20
N PHE A 148 14.63 24.13 8.02
CA PHE A 148 15.36 23.92 6.77
C PHE A 148 16.30 25.09 6.44
N ASN A 149 17.29 24.84 5.56
CA ASN A 149 18.24 25.88 5.15
C ASN A 149 17.55 27.01 4.38
N THR A 150 16.54 26.68 3.59
CA THR A 150 15.66 27.64 2.92
C THR A 150 14.23 27.13 3.03
N LEU A 151 13.30 28.07 3.16
CA LEU A 151 11.87 27.78 3.21
C LEU A 151 11.12 28.85 2.40
N GLU A 152 10.35 28.41 1.42
CA GLU A 152 9.48 29.27 0.63
C GLU A 152 8.10 28.65 0.45
N ALA A 153 7.09 29.51 0.38
CA ALA A 153 5.76 29.14 -0.05
C ALA A 153 5.67 29.33 -1.56
N VAL A 154 5.08 28.38 -2.26
CA VAL A 154 4.92 28.43 -3.72
C VAL A 154 3.45 28.33 -4.07
N THR A 155 2.97 29.30 -4.84
CA THR A 155 1.64 29.29 -5.44
C THR A 155 1.76 29.34 -6.96
N VAL A 156 0.75 28.83 -7.66
CA VAL A 156 0.68 28.90 -9.12
C VAL A 156 -0.45 29.84 -9.48
N GLU A 157 -0.13 30.88 -10.23
CA GLU A 157 -1.12 31.82 -10.74
C GLU A 157 -1.91 31.16 -11.88
N VAL A 158 -3.10 30.68 -11.56
CA VAL A 158 -4.09 30.20 -12.53
C VAL A 158 -5.16 31.27 -12.80
N GLU A 159 -5.50 32.03 -11.76
CA GLU A 159 -6.47 33.14 -11.78
C GLU A 159 -5.86 34.32 -11.03
N ALA A 160 -5.62 35.44 -11.72
CA ALA A 160 -4.94 36.62 -11.16
C ALA A 160 -5.65 37.17 -9.91
N ASP A 161 -6.98 37.25 -9.92
CA ASP A 161 -7.76 37.78 -8.79
C ASP A 161 -7.58 36.95 -7.52
N LYS A 162 -7.48 35.62 -7.64
CA LYS A 162 -7.26 34.73 -6.49
C LYS A 162 -5.85 34.86 -5.95
N THR A 163 -4.85 34.98 -6.83
CA THR A 163 -3.46 35.21 -6.43
C THR A 163 -3.30 36.55 -5.74
N ALA A 164 -3.92 37.62 -6.25
CA ALA A 164 -3.88 38.95 -5.64
C ALA A 164 -4.45 38.94 -4.22
N ARG A 165 -5.62 38.31 -4.01
CA ARG A 165 -6.21 38.13 -2.67
C ARG A 165 -5.30 37.32 -1.75
N LEU A 166 -4.65 36.28 -2.27
CA LEU A 166 -3.71 35.47 -1.48
C LEU A 166 -2.50 36.30 -1.03
N LEU A 167 -1.94 37.13 -1.92
CA LEU A 167 -0.81 38.01 -1.61
C LEU A 167 -1.19 39.05 -0.56
N GLU A 168 -2.35 39.68 -0.71
CA GLU A 168 -2.88 40.65 0.26
C GLU A 168 -3.08 40.02 1.63
N GLU A 169 -3.74 38.86 1.69
CA GLU A 169 -3.96 38.14 2.96
C GLU A 169 -2.64 37.64 3.58
N TRP A 170 -1.65 37.31 2.75
CA TRP A 170 -0.31 36.90 3.20
C TRP A 170 0.43 38.04 3.90
N ASP A 171 0.36 39.24 3.32
CA ASP A 171 0.98 40.47 3.84
C ASP A 171 0.27 40.93 5.12
N GLN A 172 -1.06 40.99 5.10
CA GLN A 172 -1.88 41.35 6.27
C GLN A 172 -1.60 40.47 7.49
N ARG A 173 -1.32 39.18 7.28
CA ARG A 173 -1.00 38.23 8.36
C ARG A 173 0.48 38.23 8.77
N GLY A 174 1.34 38.96 8.07
CA GLY A 174 2.77 39.06 8.37
C GLY A 174 3.48 37.70 8.39
N ILE A 175 3.14 36.79 7.46
CA ILE A 175 3.72 35.44 7.45
C ILE A 175 5.21 35.53 7.11
N PRO A 176 6.13 35.07 7.99
CA PRO A 176 7.57 35.28 7.84
C PRO A 176 8.22 34.25 6.90
N VAL A 177 7.52 33.90 5.81
CA VAL A 177 7.96 32.98 4.77
C VAL A 177 7.70 33.66 3.42
N PRO A 178 8.69 33.75 2.52
CA PRO A 178 8.48 34.35 1.22
C PRO A 178 7.46 33.55 0.41
N LEU A 179 6.48 34.24 -0.19
CA LEU A 179 5.51 33.66 -1.11
C LEU A 179 5.94 33.92 -2.55
N LYS A 180 6.28 32.85 -3.26
CA LYS A 180 6.66 32.87 -4.67
C LYS A 180 5.48 32.50 -5.55
N VAL A 181 5.18 33.36 -6.51
CA VAL A 181 4.14 33.14 -7.51
C VAL A 181 4.77 32.58 -8.79
N LEU A 182 4.29 31.43 -9.23
CA LEU A 182 4.69 30.82 -10.50
C LEU A 182 3.66 31.14 -11.57
N ASN A 183 4.11 31.73 -12.68
CA ASN A 183 3.26 32.01 -13.82
C ASN A 183 2.80 30.71 -14.50
N SER A 184 1.51 30.61 -14.82
CA SER A 184 0.96 29.48 -15.58
C SER A 184 0.40 29.94 -16.94
N PRO A 185 1.22 29.90 -18.01
CA PRO A 185 0.79 30.37 -19.34
C PRO A 185 -0.40 29.58 -19.91
N TYR A 186 -0.59 28.34 -19.46
CA TYR A 186 -1.66 27.45 -19.90
C TYR A 186 -2.74 27.21 -18.84
N ARG A 187 -2.76 28.01 -17.75
CA ARG A 187 -3.66 27.81 -16.60
C ARG A 187 -3.58 26.41 -16.00
N GLU A 188 -2.43 25.74 -16.18
CA GLU A 188 -2.14 24.43 -15.62
C GLU A 188 -1.43 24.59 -14.26
N PHE A 189 -1.93 23.91 -13.22
CA PHE A 189 -1.31 23.92 -11.89
C PHE A 189 -0.03 23.08 -11.81
N LEU A 190 -0.02 21.90 -12.45
CA LEU A 190 1.01 20.88 -12.23
C LEU A 190 2.36 21.19 -12.89
N ARG A 191 2.35 21.63 -14.17
CA ARG A 191 3.59 21.81 -14.93
C ARG A 191 4.52 22.89 -14.35
N PRO A 192 4.02 24.08 -13.93
CA PRO A 192 4.87 25.11 -13.34
C PRO A 192 5.57 24.62 -12.07
N ILE A 193 4.86 23.89 -11.19
CA ILE A 193 5.44 23.32 -9.95
C ILE A 193 6.57 22.36 -10.26
N VAL A 194 6.32 21.37 -11.14
CA VAL A 194 7.34 20.37 -11.49
C VAL A 194 8.55 21.01 -12.16
N ARG A 195 8.31 21.98 -13.06
CA ARG A 195 9.39 22.74 -13.71
C ARG A 195 10.21 23.51 -12.69
N TYR A 196 9.55 24.19 -11.76
CA TYR A 196 10.20 24.98 -10.72
C TYR A 196 11.04 24.10 -9.79
N VAL A 197 10.48 23.02 -9.26
CA VAL A 197 11.21 22.07 -8.39
C VAL A 197 12.44 21.49 -9.10
N ARG A 198 12.31 21.16 -10.39
CA ARG A 198 13.46 20.68 -11.20
C ARG A 198 14.53 21.75 -11.39
N GLU A 199 14.13 23.00 -11.57
CA GLU A 199 15.07 24.12 -11.71
C GLU A 199 15.84 24.38 -10.41
N VAL A 200 15.15 24.41 -9.26
CA VAL A 200 15.78 24.51 -7.93
C VAL A 200 16.80 23.39 -7.73
N ARG A 201 16.43 22.15 -8.05
CA ARG A 201 17.35 21.01 -7.99
C ARG A 201 18.53 21.16 -8.96
N ARG A 202 18.30 21.66 -10.18
CA ARG A 202 19.35 21.81 -11.20
C ARG A 202 20.43 22.81 -10.76
N GLN A 203 20.03 23.85 -10.04
CA GLN A 203 20.94 24.86 -9.50
C GLN A 203 21.82 24.32 -8.37
N SER A 204 21.28 23.39 -7.56
CA SER A 204 22.02 22.71 -6.50
C SER A 204 21.85 21.19 -6.53
N PRO A 205 22.60 20.45 -7.36
CA PRO A 205 22.42 19.00 -7.53
C PRO A 205 22.70 18.16 -6.28
N ARG A 206 23.44 18.71 -5.31
CA ARG A 206 23.77 18.08 -4.01
C ARG A 206 22.75 18.38 -2.91
N ASP A 207 21.84 19.32 -3.15
CA ASP A 207 20.81 19.68 -2.19
C ASP A 207 19.56 18.83 -2.41
N VAL A 208 18.81 18.59 -1.34
CA VAL A 208 17.54 17.90 -1.40
C VAL A 208 16.40 18.92 -1.37
N VAL A 209 15.40 18.73 -2.22
CA VAL A 209 14.20 19.57 -2.24
C VAL A 209 13.08 18.85 -1.51
N MET A 210 12.58 19.42 -0.42
CA MET A 210 11.43 18.91 0.31
C MET A 210 10.17 19.70 -0.06
N VAL A 211 9.17 19.03 -0.62
CA VAL A 211 7.91 19.65 -1.04
C VAL A 211 6.79 19.25 -0.10
N PHE A 212 6.28 20.21 0.67
CA PHE A 212 5.12 20.04 1.54
C PHE A 212 3.83 20.23 0.74
N ILE A 213 2.96 19.22 0.78
CA ILE A 213 1.66 19.22 0.13
C ILE A 213 0.59 19.13 1.22
N PRO A 214 -0.17 20.20 1.49
CA PRO A 214 -1.33 20.13 2.37
C PRO A 214 -2.39 19.22 1.77
N GLU A 215 -2.89 18.25 2.55
CA GLU A 215 -3.92 17.31 2.12
C GLU A 215 -5.11 17.33 3.09
N TYR A 216 -6.32 17.20 2.54
CA TYR A 216 -7.53 17.02 3.35
C TYR A 216 -7.73 15.53 3.61
N VAL A 217 -7.87 15.14 4.88
CA VAL A 217 -8.32 13.80 5.24
C VAL A 217 -9.81 13.89 5.53
N VAL A 218 -10.58 13.25 4.66
CA VAL A 218 -12.04 13.18 4.71
C VAL A 218 -12.51 11.88 5.38
N GLY A 219 -13.76 11.84 5.83
CA GLY A 219 -14.30 10.69 6.56
C GLY A 219 -14.65 9.49 5.68
N HIS A 220 -14.88 9.71 4.39
CA HIS A 220 -15.27 8.65 3.45
C HIS A 220 -14.31 8.55 2.27
N TRP A 221 -14.04 7.33 1.80
CA TRP A 221 -13.09 7.07 0.71
C TRP A 221 -13.52 7.71 -0.63
N TRP A 222 -14.83 7.85 -0.87
CA TRP A 222 -15.35 8.50 -2.08
C TRP A 222 -15.13 10.02 -2.09
N GLU A 223 -15.18 10.66 -0.91
CA GLU A 223 -14.86 12.09 -0.76
C GLU A 223 -13.38 12.36 -1.13
N GLN A 224 -12.50 11.39 -0.86
CA GLN A 224 -11.06 11.50 -1.17
C GLN A 224 -10.83 11.57 -2.69
N LEU A 225 -11.65 10.86 -3.46
CA LEU A 225 -11.58 10.84 -4.92
C LEU A 225 -12.00 12.19 -5.53
N LEU A 226 -12.91 12.94 -4.90
CA LEU A 226 -13.32 14.25 -5.41
C LEU A 226 -12.38 15.39 -4.98
N HIS A 227 -11.85 15.36 -3.75
CA HIS A 227 -11.21 16.55 -3.18
C HIS A 227 -9.67 16.60 -3.30
N ASN A 228 -8.98 15.46 -3.50
CA ASN A 228 -7.50 15.41 -3.42
C ASN A 228 -6.80 15.06 -4.75
N GLN A 229 -7.51 15.13 -5.89
CA GLN A 229 -6.97 14.73 -7.19
C GLN A 229 -5.72 15.53 -7.61
N SER A 230 -5.72 16.84 -7.36
CA SER A 230 -4.58 17.71 -7.73
C SER A 230 -3.31 17.37 -6.94
N ALA A 231 -3.43 17.11 -5.64
CA ALA A 231 -2.31 16.70 -4.79
C ALA A 231 -1.76 15.34 -5.22
N LEU A 232 -2.64 14.37 -5.49
CA LEU A 232 -2.25 13.04 -5.99
C LEU A 232 -1.48 13.13 -7.31
N ARG A 233 -1.90 14.01 -8.24
CA ARG A 233 -1.21 14.23 -9.51
C ARG A 233 0.16 14.89 -9.33
N VAL A 234 0.28 15.85 -8.41
CA VAL A 234 1.58 16.48 -8.07
C VAL A 234 2.53 15.47 -7.43
N LYS A 235 2.07 14.76 -6.39
CA LYS A 235 2.83 13.70 -5.71
C LYS A 235 3.30 12.65 -6.70
N GLY A 236 2.39 12.14 -7.53
CA GLY A 236 2.69 11.15 -8.56
C GLY A 236 3.79 11.58 -9.53
N ARG A 237 3.90 12.88 -9.87
CA ARG A 237 5.00 13.36 -10.74
C ARG A 237 6.30 13.67 -10.00
N LEU A 238 6.21 14.22 -8.78
CA LEU A 238 7.38 14.59 -8.01
C LEU A 238 8.13 13.36 -7.48
N LEU A 239 7.43 12.26 -7.18
CA LEU A 239 8.04 10.99 -6.75
C LEU A 239 9.03 10.41 -7.78
N PHE A 240 8.86 10.70 -9.07
CA PHE A 240 9.80 10.30 -10.12
C PHE A 240 10.91 11.33 -10.38
N THR A 241 11.08 12.32 -9.51
CA THR A 241 12.17 13.29 -9.60
C THR A 241 13.22 12.97 -8.53
N PRO A 242 14.40 12.44 -8.90
CA PRO A 242 15.43 12.09 -7.92
C PRO A 242 15.83 13.30 -7.06
N GLY A 243 16.10 13.09 -5.77
CA GLY A 243 16.47 14.17 -4.84
C GLY A 243 15.31 15.09 -4.43
N VAL A 244 14.06 14.74 -4.78
CA VAL A 244 12.86 15.43 -4.32
C VAL A 244 12.14 14.54 -3.31
N MET A 245 11.95 15.06 -2.09
CA MET A 245 11.12 14.44 -1.06
C MET A 245 9.75 15.11 -1.07
N VAL A 246 8.68 14.33 -1.00
CA VAL A 246 7.31 14.84 -0.94
C VAL A 246 6.72 14.52 0.43
N THR A 247 6.36 15.57 1.18
CA THR A 247 5.77 15.46 2.52
C THR A 247 4.30 15.83 2.45
N SER A 248 3.42 14.84 2.61
CA SER A 248 1.98 15.07 2.75
C SER A 248 1.67 15.56 4.16
N VAL A 249 1.00 16.71 4.30
CA VAL A 249 0.55 17.23 5.60
C VAL A 249 -0.96 17.02 5.73
N PRO A 250 -1.40 15.95 6.41
CA PRO A 250 -2.81 15.65 6.53
C PRO A 250 -3.50 16.62 7.50
N TYR A 251 -4.58 17.25 7.06
CA TYR A 251 -5.51 17.97 7.91
C TYR A 251 -6.80 17.18 8.06
N GLN A 252 -7.05 16.66 9.27
CA GLN A 252 -8.26 15.91 9.57
C GLN A 252 -9.46 16.84 9.68
N LEU A 253 -10.45 16.65 8.82
CA LEU A 253 -11.72 17.35 8.93
C LEU A 253 -12.51 16.84 10.14
N ARG A 254 -13.41 17.65 10.70
CA ARG A 254 -14.25 17.19 11.83
C ARG A 254 -15.05 15.92 11.49
N SER A 255 -15.40 15.74 10.21
CA SER A 255 -16.04 14.52 9.69
C SER A 255 -15.13 13.29 9.73
N SER A 256 -13.81 13.42 9.52
CA SER A 256 -12.86 12.31 9.64
C SER A 256 -12.63 11.92 11.09
N VAL A 257 -12.63 12.88 12.02
CA VAL A 257 -12.56 12.60 13.46
C VAL A 257 -13.82 11.84 13.91
N ALA A 258 -15.00 12.22 13.42
CA ALA A 258 -16.24 11.50 13.69
C ALA A 258 -16.26 10.09 13.06
N ALA A 259 -15.71 9.93 11.85
CA ALA A 259 -15.57 8.63 11.19
C ALA A 259 -14.57 7.71 11.93
N ASN A 260 -13.43 8.24 12.39
CA ASN A 260 -12.48 7.51 13.24
C ASN A 260 -13.13 7.09 14.55
N ARG A 261 -13.88 7.99 15.23
CA ARG A 261 -14.63 7.62 16.45
C ARG A 261 -15.68 6.53 16.18
N ARG A 262 -16.30 6.50 15.00
CA ARG A 262 -17.20 5.40 14.60
C ARG A 262 -16.43 4.11 14.36
N ALA A 263 -15.28 4.17 13.68
CA ALA A 263 -14.41 3.03 13.44
C ALA A 263 -13.85 2.44 14.75
N GLU A 264 -13.43 3.29 15.70
CA GLU A 264 -13.03 2.90 17.04
C GLU A 264 -14.18 2.23 17.80
N ARG A 265 -15.40 2.78 17.74
CA ARG A 265 -16.59 2.13 18.32
C ARG A 265 -16.94 0.78 17.67
N ILE A 266 -16.65 0.61 16.38
CA ILE A 266 -16.84 -0.68 15.69
C ILE A 266 -15.74 -1.67 16.07
N GLN A 267 -14.52 -1.20 16.31
CA GLN A 267 -13.43 -2.03 16.84
C GLN A 267 -13.70 -2.49 18.27
N HIS A 268 -14.44 -1.70 19.07
CA HIS A 268 -14.95 -2.13 20.36
C HIS A 268 -16.12 -3.10 20.16
N MET A 269 -15.80 -4.37 19.90
CA MET A 269 -16.80 -5.41 19.68
C MET A 269 -17.65 -5.64 20.94
N PRO A 270 -18.97 -5.95 20.79
CA PRO A 270 -19.82 -6.36 21.91
C PRO A 270 -19.23 -7.60 22.60
N GLY A 271 -18.56 -7.40 23.74
CA GLY A 271 -17.82 -8.45 24.45
C GLY A 271 -16.55 -7.98 25.15
N GLU A 272 -15.99 -6.82 24.77
CA GLU A 272 -14.79 -6.28 25.44
C GLU A 272 -14.99 -5.94 26.92
N VAL A 273 -16.22 -5.58 27.31
CA VAL A 273 -16.58 -5.32 28.72
C VAL A 273 -16.44 -6.59 29.58
N ARG A 274 -16.47 -7.79 28.97
CA ARG A 274 -16.29 -9.07 29.69
C ARG A 274 -14.82 -9.45 29.92
N ARG A 275 -13.87 -8.76 29.28
CA ARG A 275 -12.42 -9.02 29.46
C ARG A 275 -11.72 -8.07 30.44
N GLY A 276 -12.46 -7.16 31.07
CA GLY A 276 -11.87 -6.13 31.92
C GLY A 276 -11.15 -5.10 31.05
N ALA A 277 -11.83 -3.98 30.77
CA ALA A 277 -11.16 -2.85 30.14
C ALA A 277 -10.02 -2.36 31.06
N PRO A 278 -8.85 -1.99 30.52
CA PRO A 278 -7.81 -1.35 31.33
C PRO A 278 -8.40 -0.06 31.95
N PRO A 279 -8.00 0.30 33.19
CA PRO A 279 -8.60 1.43 33.90
C PRO A 279 -8.48 2.71 33.06
N ARG A 280 -9.60 3.43 32.94
CA ARG A 280 -9.60 4.78 32.34
C ARG A 280 -8.74 5.69 33.22
N ALA A 281 -7.78 6.38 32.61
CA ALA A 281 -6.88 7.31 33.30
C ALA A 281 -7.55 8.63 33.75
N ASP A 282 -8.87 8.79 33.56
CA ASP A 282 -9.60 10.04 33.81
C ASP A 282 -10.58 9.96 35.01
N GLN A 283 -10.31 9.10 35.99
CA GLN A 283 -11.02 9.14 37.27
C GLN A 283 -10.08 9.70 38.33
N ASP A 284 -10.09 11.02 38.48
CA ASP A 284 -9.60 11.66 39.69
C ASP A 284 -10.43 11.14 40.89
N PRO A 285 -9.80 10.77 42.02
CA PRO A 285 -10.52 10.30 43.18
C PRO A 285 -11.33 11.45 43.80
N GLU A 286 -12.63 11.20 43.96
CA GLU A 286 -13.60 12.08 44.62
C GLU A 286 -13.15 12.35 46.08
N PRO A 287 -13.14 13.61 46.57
CA PRO A 287 -12.71 13.90 47.92
C PRO A 287 -13.75 13.39 48.94
N PRO A 288 -13.32 12.91 50.12
CA PRO A 288 -14.22 12.31 51.10
C PRO A 288 -15.22 13.31 51.68
N GLU A 289 -16.50 12.91 51.76
CA GLU A 289 -17.60 13.66 52.38
C GLU A 289 -17.35 13.89 53.88
N GLU A 290 -17.49 15.14 54.34
CA GLU A 290 -17.49 15.49 55.77
C GLU A 290 -18.77 15.00 56.47
N PRO A 291 -18.68 14.50 57.71
CA PRO A 291 -19.85 14.03 58.46
C PRO A 291 -20.75 15.19 58.93
N PRO A 292 -22.06 14.92 59.10
CA PRO A 292 -23.05 15.95 59.37
C PRO A 292 -22.89 16.55 60.78
N GLN A 293 -23.01 17.89 60.86
CA GLN A 293 -23.04 18.64 62.12
C GLN A 293 -24.43 18.54 62.76
N SER A 294 -24.47 18.10 64.02
CA SER A 294 -25.53 18.37 65.00
C SER A 294 -24.92 18.46 66.38
#